data_AF-A0A3E4X210-F1
#
_entry.id   AF-A0A3E4X210-F1
#
_cell.length_a   1.000
_cell.length_b   1.000
_cell.length_c   1.000
_cell.angle_alpha   90.00
_cell.angle_beta   90.00
_cell.angle_gamma   90.00
#
_symmetry.space_group_name_H-M   'P 1'
#
loop_
_entity.id
_entity.type
_entity.pdbx_description
1 polymer ?
#
loop_
_entity_poly.entity_id
_entity_poly.type
_entity_poly.pdbx_seq_one_letter_code
_entity_poly.pdbx_strand_id
1 'polypeptide(L)'
;MYFDNCKMSSYPIFNKQSKWEQVLGYLLALFLILNNQTVFQNSISFNYHIYEITLLLIIVTTLYQIEKYGIYENKFKSLLNLSFIYYVYLSIISIASVGVDQLVSFWARYASLPFVFFYFSSNASYIVKIELFRKVVNVMVVISCISLFFWIFGSTFKMITPTGVALFEWGTVNEVSSYFNIYFETQYVDWLGIDFFWRNTAIFVEGPMMSLTLIIAITLIYYFDDIWHIATWKKFILAFAIITSFSVTGYFILWGFVVLKLYRSKKFRAIMIVMLIPLSLYAIQVMMDMKQSTGSYSLREDDYYVGFITWLQNPIFGWGFNNWEALQANMKGRANDGFSNSIFSVLTQGGILMGLMYFIPILIGITSKEFKRFVVCIVYAILFISIIFQTAYVNFFLFCLMIPYFIPSPQKIKG
;
A
#
# COMPACT_ATOMS: atom_id res chain seq x y z
N MET A 1 26.67 -16.09 -23.78
CA MET A 1 27.42 -17.31 -24.15
C MET A 1 26.85 -18.44 -23.32
N TYR A 2 26.34 -19.48 -23.99
CA TYR A 2 25.66 -20.69 -23.49
C TYR A 2 24.41 -20.52 -22.59
N PHE A 3 23.26 -20.33 -23.24
CA PHE A 3 21.97 -20.82 -22.73
C PHE A 3 21.78 -22.22 -23.31
N ASP A 4 22.14 -23.25 -22.56
CA ASP A 4 21.83 -24.62 -22.94
C ASP A 4 20.38 -24.97 -22.62
N ASN A 5 19.76 -25.58 -23.63
CA ASN A 5 18.43 -26.16 -23.65
C ASN A 5 18.30 -27.27 -22.60
N CYS A 6 17.99 -26.91 -21.35
CA CYS A 6 17.36 -27.85 -20.44
C CYS A 6 15.88 -27.99 -20.83
N LYS A 7 15.57 -29.15 -21.43
CA LYS A 7 14.21 -29.67 -21.61
C LYS A 7 13.38 -29.37 -20.36
N MET A 8 12.35 -28.53 -20.51
CA MET A 8 11.28 -28.34 -19.53
C MET A 8 10.49 -29.64 -19.44
N SER A 9 10.95 -30.58 -18.60
CA SER A 9 10.16 -31.72 -18.20
C SER A 9 8.99 -31.22 -17.36
N SER A 10 7.77 -31.52 -17.84
CA SER A 10 6.54 -31.70 -17.06
C SER A 10 6.36 -30.76 -15.86
N TYR A 11 5.62 -29.66 -16.08
CA TYR A 11 5.02 -28.89 -14.99
C TYR A 11 4.31 -29.82 -14.00
N PRO A 12 4.64 -29.77 -12.70
CA PRO A 12 3.89 -30.54 -11.72
C PRO A 12 2.51 -29.92 -11.55
N ILE A 13 1.49 -30.78 -11.67
CA ILE A 13 0.26 -30.85 -10.87
C ILE A 13 -0.11 -29.53 -10.17
N PHE A 14 -1.29 -28.98 -10.49
CA PHE A 14 -1.89 -27.85 -9.76
C PHE A 14 -1.99 -28.19 -8.26
N ASN A 15 -0.96 -27.84 -7.49
CA ASN A 15 -0.93 -28.07 -6.06
C ASN A 15 -1.97 -27.16 -5.40
N LYS A 16 -3.06 -27.74 -4.93
CA LYS A 16 -4.08 -27.04 -4.14
C LYS A 16 -3.47 -26.59 -2.81
N GLN A 17 -3.80 -25.37 -2.36
CA GLN A 17 -3.33 -24.88 -1.07
C GLN A 17 -3.86 -25.76 0.06
N SER A 18 -3.01 -26.06 1.03
CA SER A 18 -3.42 -26.79 2.24
C SER A 18 -4.33 -25.90 3.11
N LYS A 19 -5.07 -26.49 4.05
CA LYS A 19 -5.88 -25.73 5.01
C LYS A 19 -5.03 -24.74 5.81
N TRP A 20 -3.85 -25.16 6.26
CA TRP A 20 -2.90 -24.32 7.00
C TRP A 20 -2.39 -23.14 6.17
N GLU A 21 -2.05 -23.36 4.90
CA GLU A 21 -1.62 -22.31 3.98
C GLU A 21 -2.72 -21.27 3.73
N GLN A 22 -3.98 -21.71 3.69
CA GLN A 22 -5.11 -20.81 3.57
C GLN A 22 -5.26 -19.95 4.83
N VAL A 23 -5.20 -20.55 6.02
CA VAL A 23 -5.29 -19.85 7.30
C VAL A 23 -4.16 -18.84 7.47
N LEU A 24 -2.90 -19.28 7.31
CA LEU A 24 -1.72 -18.41 7.40
C LEU A 24 -1.80 -17.27 6.38
N GLY A 25 -2.22 -17.56 5.14
CA GLY A 25 -2.36 -16.55 4.11
C GLY A 25 -3.44 -15.51 4.42
N TYR A 26 -4.55 -15.88 5.07
CA TYR A 26 -5.60 -14.93 5.45
C TYR A 26 -5.20 -14.10 6.68
N LEU A 27 -4.51 -14.72 7.64
CA LEU A 27 -3.93 -14.00 8.79
C LEU A 27 -2.89 -12.98 8.32
N LEU A 28 -1.95 -13.40 7.46
CA LEU A 28 -0.96 -12.48 6.87
C LEU A 28 -1.65 -11.37 6.08
N ALA A 29 -2.64 -11.68 5.24
CA ALA A 29 -3.39 -10.67 4.49
C ALA A 29 -4.09 -9.65 5.41
N LEU A 30 -4.69 -10.10 6.52
CA LEU A 30 -5.32 -9.21 7.51
C LEU A 30 -4.29 -8.32 8.19
N PHE A 31 -3.17 -8.88 8.66
CA PHE A 31 -2.14 -8.12 9.36
C PHE A 31 -1.39 -7.15 8.44
N LEU A 32 -1.21 -7.49 7.16
CA LEU A 32 -0.74 -6.53 6.16
C LEU A 32 -1.67 -5.31 6.06
N ILE A 33 -2.99 -5.50 6.13
CA ILE A 33 -3.95 -4.38 6.14
C ILE A 33 -3.92 -3.62 7.48
N LEU A 34 -3.88 -4.33 8.61
CA LEU A 34 -3.80 -3.70 9.94
C LEU A 34 -2.55 -2.82 10.09
N ASN A 35 -1.45 -3.19 9.42
CA ASN A 35 -0.19 -2.46 9.38
C ASN A 35 -0.18 -1.24 8.44
N ASN A 36 -1.31 -0.86 7.84
CA ASN A 36 -1.45 0.34 7.01
C ASN A 36 -2.17 1.49 7.74
N GLN A 37 -1.58 2.00 8.82
CA GLN A 37 -2.07 3.16 9.58
C GLN A 37 -3.53 2.99 10.03
N THR A 38 -3.80 1.86 10.69
CA THR A 38 -5.10 1.64 11.35
C THR A 38 -5.17 2.33 12.70
N VAL A 39 -6.38 2.53 13.20
CA VAL A 39 -6.63 2.99 14.58
C VAL A 39 -5.97 2.03 15.58
N PHE A 40 -5.97 0.72 15.29
CA PHE A 40 -5.29 -0.27 16.13
C PHE A 40 -3.78 -0.11 16.15
N GLN A 41 -3.17 0.14 14.98
CA GLN A 41 -1.71 0.31 14.88
C GLN A 41 -1.23 1.55 15.64
N ASN A 42 -2.05 2.59 15.68
CA ASN A 42 -1.73 3.87 16.31
C ASN A 42 -2.39 4.05 17.68
N SER A 43 -2.94 2.98 18.26
CA SER A 43 -3.67 3.07 19.53
C SER A 43 -2.73 3.43 20.68
N ILE A 44 -3.15 4.38 21.51
CA ILE A 44 -2.43 4.75 22.74
C ILE A 44 -2.92 3.96 23.95
N SER A 45 -4.14 3.40 23.90
CA SER A 45 -4.72 2.65 25.01
C SER A 45 -4.15 1.25 25.14
N PHE A 46 -3.73 0.64 24.04
CA PHE A 46 -3.23 -0.73 24.03
C PHE A 46 -2.26 -0.95 22.86
N ASN A 47 -1.11 -1.57 23.13
CA ASN A 47 -0.20 -2.00 22.07
C ASN A 47 -0.66 -3.34 21.49
N TYR A 48 -1.22 -3.32 20.29
CA TYR A 48 -1.68 -4.52 19.57
C TYR A 48 -0.55 -5.34 18.92
N HIS A 49 0.72 -4.92 19.06
CA HIS A 49 1.90 -5.58 18.49
C HIS A 49 1.77 -5.88 16.98
N ILE A 50 1.12 -4.98 16.24
CA ILE A 50 0.78 -5.19 14.83
C ILE A 50 2.05 -5.36 13.98
N TYR A 51 3.11 -4.59 14.24
CA TYR A 51 4.36 -4.70 13.50
C TYR A 51 5.01 -6.08 13.71
N GLU A 52 5.16 -6.50 14.96
CA GLU A 52 5.81 -7.73 15.37
C GLU A 52 5.04 -8.96 14.89
N ILE A 53 3.71 -8.96 15.04
CA ILE A 53 2.87 -10.05 14.57
C ILE A 53 2.90 -10.12 13.03
N THR A 54 2.87 -8.99 12.33
CA THR A 54 2.97 -8.98 10.86
C THR A 54 4.32 -9.55 10.41
N LEU A 55 5.43 -9.15 11.04
CA LEU A 55 6.76 -9.68 10.77
C LEU A 55 6.82 -11.19 11.00
N LEU A 56 6.31 -11.66 12.14
CA LEU A 56 6.25 -13.07 12.47
C LEU A 56 5.44 -13.85 11.43
N LEU A 57 4.29 -13.34 11.01
CA LEU A 57 3.46 -13.96 9.98
C LEU A 57 4.16 -14.02 8.62
N ILE A 58 4.93 -12.99 8.25
CA ILE A 58 5.77 -13.02 7.04
C ILE A 58 6.79 -14.16 7.15
N ILE A 59 7.55 -14.23 8.24
CA ILE A 59 8.58 -15.24 8.44
C ILE A 59 7.97 -16.65 8.42
N VAL A 60 6.93 -16.90 9.22
CA VAL A 60 6.28 -18.21 9.32
C VAL A 60 5.67 -18.64 7.99
N THR A 61 4.99 -17.73 7.28
CA THR A 61 4.41 -18.04 5.97
C THR A 61 5.49 -18.34 4.93
N THR A 62 6.60 -17.59 4.94
CA THR A 62 7.75 -17.84 4.08
C THR A 62 8.40 -19.19 4.37
N LEU A 63 8.68 -19.49 5.64
CA LEU A 63 9.30 -20.77 6.03
C LEU A 63 8.41 -21.95 5.66
N TYR A 64 7.10 -21.86 5.92
CA TYR A 64 6.14 -22.88 5.51
C TYR A 64 6.13 -23.08 3.98
N GLN A 65 6.21 -21.99 3.22
CA GLN A 65 6.26 -22.04 1.75
C GLN A 65 7.55 -22.74 1.26
N ILE A 66 8.69 -22.46 1.88
CA ILE A 66 9.97 -23.08 1.55
C ILE A 66 9.96 -24.56 1.93
N GLU A 67 9.50 -24.90 3.13
CA GLU A 67 9.42 -26.28 3.60
C GLU A 67 8.56 -27.13 2.65
N LYS A 68 7.39 -26.63 2.28
CA LYS A 68 6.42 -27.36 1.47
C LYS A 68 6.82 -27.48 -0.01
N TYR A 69 7.36 -26.42 -0.59
CA TYR A 69 7.60 -26.36 -2.04
C TYR A 69 9.08 -26.39 -2.42
N GLY A 70 10.00 -26.12 -1.49
CA GLY A 70 11.43 -26.00 -1.75
C GLY A 70 11.80 -24.77 -2.59
N ILE A 71 13.10 -24.59 -2.79
CA ILE A 71 13.69 -23.62 -3.73
C ILE A 71 14.82 -24.34 -4.47
N TYR A 72 14.91 -24.17 -5.79
CA TYR A 72 16.05 -24.68 -6.56
C TYR A 72 17.39 -24.14 -6.03
N GLU A 73 18.40 -25.00 -5.89
CA GLU A 73 19.68 -24.66 -5.23
C GLU A 73 20.36 -23.40 -5.80
N ASN A 74 20.47 -23.29 -7.12
CA ASN A 74 21.06 -22.11 -7.77
C ASN A 74 20.29 -20.82 -7.44
N LYS A 75 18.97 -20.90 -7.38
CA LYS A 75 18.11 -19.78 -7.01
C LYS A 75 18.27 -19.43 -5.54
N PHE A 76 18.35 -20.44 -4.67
CA PHE A 76 18.57 -20.27 -3.23
C PHE A 76 19.90 -19.54 -2.95
N LYS A 77 21.00 -19.97 -3.58
CA LYS A 77 22.31 -19.29 -3.48
C LYS A 77 22.25 -17.83 -3.94
N SER A 78 21.60 -17.57 -5.08
CA SER A 78 21.41 -16.20 -5.58
C SER A 78 20.60 -15.33 -4.62
N LEU A 79 19.58 -15.89 -3.97
CA LEU A 79 18.76 -15.17 -2.98
C LEU A 79 19.52 -14.91 -1.68
N LEU A 80 20.35 -15.85 -1.22
CA LEU A 80 21.23 -15.62 -0.07
C LEU A 80 22.20 -14.47 -0.35
N ASN A 81 22.82 -14.45 -1.54
CA ASN A 81 23.70 -13.34 -1.93
C ASN A 81 22.94 -12.01 -1.99
N LEU A 82 21.75 -11.99 -2.59
CA LEU A 82 20.91 -10.79 -2.64
C LEU A 82 20.50 -10.31 -1.24
N SER A 83 20.17 -11.25 -0.35
CA SER A 83 19.78 -10.96 1.04
C SER A 83 20.98 -10.41 1.83
N PHE A 84 22.17 -10.98 1.65
CA PHE A 84 23.39 -10.48 2.26
C PHE A 84 23.71 -9.07 1.80
N ILE A 85 23.68 -8.80 0.48
CA ILE A 85 23.88 -7.44 -0.07
C ILE A 85 22.85 -6.47 0.52
N TYR A 86 21.58 -6.88 0.60
CA TYR A 86 20.52 -6.07 1.18
C TYR A 86 20.77 -5.75 2.66
N TYR A 87 21.18 -6.72 3.47
CA TYR A 87 21.48 -6.50 4.88
C TYR A 87 22.74 -5.67 5.12
N VAL A 88 23.77 -5.80 4.29
CA VAL A 88 24.93 -4.91 4.31
C VAL A 88 24.49 -3.48 4.00
N TYR A 89 23.67 -3.30 2.98
CA TYR A 89 23.13 -2.00 2.60
C TYR A 89 22.22 -1.39 3.69
N LEU A 90 21.35 -2.19 4.32
CA LEU A 90 20.58 -1.75 5.49
C LEU A 90 21.48 -1.38 6.67
N SER A 91 22.58 -2.11 6.88
CA SER A 91 23.54 -1.80 7.95
C SER A 91 24.23 -0.46 7.71
N ILE A 92 24.58 -0.14 6.46
CA ILE A 92 25.14 1.17 6.10
C ILE A 92 24.15 2.29 6.45
N ILE A 93 22.86 2.14 6.08
CA ILE A 93 21.82 3.12 6.44
C ILE A 93 21.66 3.20 7.96
N SER A 94 21.63 2.05 8.64
CA SER A 94 21.46 1.97 10.08
C SER A 94 22.58 2.67 10.84
N ILE A 95 23.84 2.53 10.40
CA ILE A 95 24.98 3.18 11.03
C ILE A 95 24.99 4.69 10.75
N ALA A 96 24.62 5.09 9.54
CA ALA A 96 24.72 6.48 9.12
C ALA A 96 23.53 7.35 9.57
N SER A 97 22.34 6.76 9.69
CA SER A 97 21.09 7.52 9.79
C SER A 97 20.16 7.03 10.90
N VAL A 98 20.53 6.05 11.74
CA VAL A 98 19.59 5.54 12.78
C VAL A 98 20.21 5.68 14.16
N GLY A 99 19.50 6.38 15.06
CA GLY A 99 19.86 6.48 16.47
C GLY A 99 19.82 5.12 17.17
N VAL A 100 20.68 4.92 18.17
CA VAL A 100 20.83 3.64 18.90
C VAL A 100 19.51 3.18 19.52
N ASP A 101 18.74 4.11 20.06
CA ASP A 101 17.42 3.91 20.65
C ASP A 101 16.35 3.47 19.63
N GLN A 102 16.57 3.76 18.34
CA GLN A 102 15.63 3.46 17.26
C GLN A 102 16.01 2.25 16.40
N LEU A 103 17.18 1.64 16.65
CA LEU A 103 17.68 0.50 15.86
C LEU A 103 16.66 -0.63 15.76
N VAL A 104 16.07 -1.04 16.87
CA VAL A 104 15.11 -2.16 16.89
C VAL A 104 13.90 -1.85 16.01
N SER A 105 13.35 -0.63 16.10
CA SER A 105 12.20 -0.19 15.29
C SER A 105 12.54 -0.14 13.79
N PHE A 106 13.71 0.40 13.45
CA PHE A 106 14.19 0.44 12.07
C PHE A 106 14.34 -0.96 11.48
N TRP A 107 15.08 -1.84 12.16
CA TRP A 107 15.33 -3.20 11.70
C TRP A 107 14.06 -4.03 11.63
N ALA A 108 13.14 -3.89 12.60
CA ALA A 108 11.85 -4.56 12.54
C ALA A 108 11.09 -4.19 11.26
N ARG A 109 11.09 -2.91 10.86
CA ARG A 109 10.36 -2.41 9.69
C ARG A 109 10.98 -2.79 8.34
N TYR A 110 12.32 -2.86 8.25
CA TYR A 110 13.00 -3.04 6.96
C TYR A 110 13.60 -4.45 6.75
N ALA A 111 13.92 -5.20 7.81
CA ALA A 111 14.59 -6.50 7.68
C ALA A 111 13.74 -7.60 7.01
N SER A 112 12.44 -7.38 6.83
CA SER A 112 11.51 -8.39 6.31
C SER A 112 11.61 -8.63 4.81
N LEU A 113 12.17 -7.69 4.02
CA LEU A 113 12.15 -7.78 2.54
C LEU A 113 12.76 -9.09 1.99
N PRO A 114 13.92 -9.58 2.48
CA PRO A 114 14.46 -10.88 2.09
C PRO A 114 13.49 -12.04 2.26
N PHE A 115 12.71 -12.08 3.36
CA PHE A 115 11.71 -13.14 3.55
C PHE A 115 10.62 -13.11 2.48
N VAL A 116 10.25 -11.93 1.99
CA VAL A 116 9.30 -11.78 0.87
C VAL A 116 9.93 -12.25 -0.45
N PHE A 117 11.22 -11.97 -0.68
CA PHE A 117 11.96 -12.51 -1.84
C PHE A 117 11.96 -14.04 -1.84
N PHE A 118 12.22 -14.66 -0.67
CA PHE A 118 12.19 -16.10 -0.49
C PHE A 118 10.78 -16.67 -0.74
N TYR A 119 9.72 -16.04 -0.22
CA TYR A 119 8.33 -16.46 -0.44
C TYR A 119 7.99 -16.59 -1.93
N PHE A 120 8.21 -15.52 -2.71
CA PHE A 120 7.92 -15.52 -4.15
C PHE A 120 8.91 -16.38 -4.95
N SER A 121 10.04 -16.74 -4.36
CA SER A 121 11.05 -17.55 -5.01
C SER A 121 10.90 -19.06 -4.86
N SER A 122 10.05 -19.52 -3.93
CA SER A 122 9.64 -20.93 -3.78
C SER A 122 9.30 -21.62 -5.11
N ASN A 123 9.40 -22.95 -5.18
CA ASN A 123 9.00 -23.70 -6.37
C ASN A 123 7.48 -23.93 -6.44
N ALA A 124 6.71 -23.24 -5.59
CA ALA A 124 5.25 -23.25 -5.66
C ALA A 124 4.75 -22.79 -7.04
N SER A 125 3.60 -23.31 -7.46
CA SER A 125 2.98 -22.87 -8.71
C SER A 125 2.70 -21.36 -8.68
N TYR A 126 2.67 -20.73 -9.85
CA TYR A 126 2.40 -19.30 -9.97
C TYR A 126 1.10 -18.90 -9.27
N ILE A 127 0.05 -19.72 -9.43
CA ILE A 127 -1.28 -19.50 -8.83
C ILE A 127 -1.20 -19.50 -7.30
N VAL A 128 -0.47 -20.45 -6.71
CA VAL A 128 -0.29 -20.53 -5.26
C VAL A 128 0.38 -19.26 -4.71
N LYS A 129 1.44 -18.77 -5.38
CA LYS A 129 2.18 -17.58 -4.94
C LYS A 129 1.31 -16.33 -4.93
N ILE A 130 0.54 -16.12 -6.00
CA ILE A 130 -0.30 -14.92 -6.14
C ILE A 130 -1.56 -14.99 -5.28
N GLU A 131 -1.92 -16.16 -4.74
CA GLU A 131 -3.14 -16.32 -3.95
C GLU A 131 -3.13 -15.46 -2.68
N LEU A 132 -1.96 -15.13 -2.12
CA LEU A 132 -1.85 -14.16 -1.02
C LEU A 132 -2.44 -12.79 -1.39
N PHE A 133 -2.18 -12.29 -2.60
CA PHE A 133 -2.77 -11.04 -3.07
C PHE A 133 -4.29 -11.14 -3.21
N ARG A 134 -4.82 -12.30 -3.62
CA ARG A 134 -6.27 -12.53 -3.66
C ARG A 134 -6.88 -12.50 -2.27
N LYS A 135 -6.18 -13.03 -1.27
CA LYS A 135 -6.61 -12.95 0.14
C LYS A 135 -6.63 -11.51 0.65
N VAL A 136 -5.63 -10.69 0.31
CA VAL A 136 -5.63 -9.24 0.60
C VAL A 136 -6.87 -8.57 0.00
N VAL A 137 -7.19 -8.85 -1.26
CA VAL A 137 -8.42 -8.34 -1.90
C VAL A 137 -9.68 -8.79 -1.15
N ASN A 138 -9.79 -10.06 -0.80
CA ASN A 138 -10.96 -10.60 -0.09
C ASN A 138 -11.13 -9.96 1.31
N VAL A 139 -10.04 -9.77 2.05
CA VAL A 139 -10.06 -9.08 3.34
C VAL A 139 -10.56 -7.64 3.17
N MET A 140 -10.05 -6.91 2.18
CA MET A 140 -10.51 -5.54 1.92
C MET A 140 -11.97 -5.47 1.49
N VAL A 141 -12.48 -6.46 0.76
CA VAL A 141 -13.92 -6.56 0.45
C VAL A 141 -14.74 -6.73 1.73
N VAL A 142 -14.31 -7.58 2.66
CA VAL A 142 -15.00 -7.77 3.95
C VAL A 142 -15.00 -6.47 4.76
N ILE A 143 -13.83 -5.83 4.90
CA ILE A 143 -13.71 -4.53 5.60
C ILE A 143 -14.63 -3.49 4.96
N SER A 144 -14.72 -3.45 3.62
CA SER A 144 -15.58 -2.52 2.89
C SER A 144 -17.07 -2.79 3.10
N CYS A 145 -17.48 -4.06 3.15
CA CYS A 145 -18.88 -4.40 3.46
C CYS A 145 -19.27 -3.92 4.86
N ILE A 146 -18.41 -4.18 5.84
CA ILE A 146 -18.61 -3.77 7.23
C ILE A 146 -18.63 -2.24 7.33
N SER A 147 -17.66 -1.56 6.70
CA SER A 147 -17.53 -0.12 6.80
C SER A 147 -18.67 0.62 6.12
N LEU A 148 -19.12 0.15 4.95
CA LEU A 148 -20.28 0.74 4.27
C LEU A 148 -21.56 0.56 5.08
N PHE A 149 -21.74 -0.58 5.73
CA PHE A 149 -22.88 -0.80 6.62
C PHE A 149 -22.88 0.23 7.77
N PHE A 150 -21.79 0.35 8.53
CA PHE A 150 -21.72 1.30 9.64
C PHE A 150 -21.69 2.77 9.19
N TRP A 151 -21.09 3.08 8.05
CA TRP A 151 -21.11 4.43 7.50
C TRP A 151 -22.54 4.85 7.14
N ILE A 152 -23.30 4.00 6.42
CA ILE A 152 -24.68 4.29 6.03
C ILE A 152 -25.58 4.35 7.27
N PHE A 153 -25.64 3.28 8.06
CA PHE A 153 -26.64 3.15 9.13
C PHE A 153 -26.21 3.81 10.44
N GLY A 154 -24.91 3.86 10.74
CA GLY A 154 -24.37 4.54 11.91
C GLY A 154 -24.07 6.01 11.62
N SER A 155 -23.08 6.29 10.77
CA SER A 155 -22.58 7.66 10.60
C SER A 155 -23.51 8.60 9.84
N THR A 156 -24.23 8.11 8.83
CA THR A 156 -25.10 8.95 7.99
C THR A 156 -26.52 9.02 8.54
N PHE A 157 -27.20 7.88 8.72
CA PHE A 157 -28.59 7.85 9.17
C PHE A 157 -28.77 7.83 10.69
N LYS A 158 -27.70 7.62 11.47
CA LYS A 158 -27.75 7.58 12.95
C LYS A 158 -28.75 6.56 13.51
N MET A 159 -29.04 5.49 12.76
CA MET A 159 -29.88 4.36 13.18
C MET A 159 -29.17 3.42 14.15
N ILE A 160 -27.84 3.39 14.11
CA ILE A 160 -26.98 2.66 15.05
C ILE A 160 -26.18 3.70 15.83
N THR A 161 -26.16 3.59 17.16
CA THR A 161 -25.35 4.47 18.01
C THR A 161 -23.93 3.90 18.20
N PRO A 162 -22.91 4.76 18.38
CA PRO A 162 -21.59 4.30 18.81
C PRO A 162 -21.67 3.45 20.07
N THR A 163 -20.80 2.44 20.17
CA THR A 163 -20.76 1.51 21.32
C THR A 163 -19.58 1.77 22.25
N GLY A 164 -18.67 2.65 21.85
CA GLY A 164 -17.48 2.98 22.63
C GLY A 164 -16.68 4.11 21.98
N VAL A 165 -15.48 4.28 22.50
CA VAL A 165 -14.53 5.31 22.07
C VAL A 165 -13.17 4.65 21.85
N ALA A 166 -12.44 5.10 20.83
CA ALA A 166 -11.07 4.70 20.58
C ALA A 166 -10.14 5.91 20.69
N LEU A 167 -8.97 5.68 21.29
CA LEU A 167 -7.90 6.66 21.43
C LEU A 167 -6.69 6.22 20.61
N PHE A 168 -6.20 7.09 19.74
CA PHE A 168 -5.02 6.85 18.91
C PHE A 168 -4.23 8.14 18.65
N GLU A 169 -2.95 8.01 18.32
CA GLU A 169 -2.08 9.13 18.00
C GLU A 169 -1.81 9.21 16.49
N TRP A 170 -2.20 10.32 15.87
CA TRP A 170 -1.98 10.59 14.45
C TRP A 170 -1.77 12.09 14.25
N GLY A 171 -0.52 12.53 14.37
CA GLY A 171 -0.15 13.95 14.49
C GLY A 171 -0.49 14.51 15.88
N THR A 172 -1.73 14.30 16.33
CA THR A 172 -2.22 14.60 17.67
C THR A 172 -2.91 13.39 18.28
N VAL A 173 -3.21 13.45 19.59
CA VAL A 173 -4.09 12.47 20.24
C VAL A 173 -5.52 12.72 19.76
N ASN A 174 -6.13 11.68 19.20
CA ASN A 174 -7.48 11.69 18.66
C ASN A 174 -8.38 10.78 19.50
N GLU A 175 -9.55 11.29 19.86
CA GLU A 175 -10.63 10.56 20.52
C GLU A 175 -11.81 10.45 19.55
N VAL A 176 -12.18 9.22 19.18
CA VAL A 176 -13.18 8.98 18.13
C VAL A 176 -14.23 7.97 18.56
N SER A 177 -15.46 8.17 18.09
CA SER A 177 -16.55 7.21 18.27
C SER A 177 -16.21 5.88 17.60
N SER A 178 -16.45 4.78 18.32
CA SER A 178 -16.25 3.40 17.86
C SER A 178 -17.57 2.65 17.78
N TYR A 179 -17.73 1.89 16.69
CA TYR A 179 -18.84 0.97 16.49
C TYR A 179 -18.27 -0.45 16.58
N PHE A 180 -18.46 -1.08 17.74
CA PHE A 180 -17.98 -2.41 18.11
C PHE A 180 -16.47 -2.65 17.89
N ASN A 181 -15.65 -1.59 17.91
CA ASN A 181 -14.24 -1.64 17.53
C ASN A 181 -13.98 -2.24 16.14
N ILE A 182 -14.90 -2.07 15.18
CA ILE A 182 -14.73 -2.54 13.79
C ILE A 182 -15.01 -1.44 12.76
N TYR A 183 -15.41 -0.25 13.21
CA TYR A 183 -15.57 0.96 12.41
C TYR A 183 -15.43 2.18 13.32
N PHE A 184 -14.77 3.24 12.84
CA PHE A 184 -14.50 4.46 13.60
C PHE A 184 -14.87 5.71 12.80
N GLU A 185 -15.38 6.72 13.51
CA GLU A 185 -15.68 8.04 12.96
C GLU A 185 -14.46 8.96 13.12
N THR A 186 -13.46 8.84 12.25
CA THR A 186 -12.16 9.52 12.47
C THR A 186 -12.02 10.89 11.82
N GLN A 187 -12.82 11.20 10.80
CA GLN A 187 -12.65 12.45 10.05
C GLN A 187 -13.97 12.95 9.45
N TYR A 188 -14.24 14.24 9.64
CA TYR A 188 -15.30 14.96 8.93
C TYR A 188 -14.82 15.48 7.57
N VAL A 189 -15.76 15.74 6.68
CA VAL A 189 -15.51 16.53 5.47
C VAL A 189 -16.52 17.66 5.36
N ASP A 190 -16.01 18.81 4.95
CA ASP A 190 -16.79 19.86 4.31
C ASP A 190 -16.66 19.65 2.79
N TRP A 191 -17.80 19.40 2.14
CA TRP A 191 -17.85 19.11 0.71
C TRP A 191 -19.05 19.80 0.07
N LEU A 192 -18.77 20.69 -0.90
CA LEU A 192 -19.78 21.41 -1.68
C LEU A 192 -20.79 22.23 -0.85
N GLY A 193 -20.36 22.82 0.27
CA GLY A 193 -21.23 23.63 1.14
C GLY A 193 -22.28 22.83 1.91
N ILE A 194 -22.15 21.50 1.95
CA ILE A 194 -22.89 20.64 2.88
C ILE A 194 -22.02 20.50 4.13
N ASP A 195 -22.50 21.09 5.22
CA ASP A 195 -21.80 21.12 6.50
C ASP A 195 -21.57 19.70 7.06
N PHE A 196 -20.31 19.43 7.42
CA PHE A 196 -19.82 18.38 8.34
C PHE A 196 -20.53 17.02 8.28
N PHE A 197 -20.20 16.19 7.29
CA PHE A 197 -20.51 14.76 7.33
C PHE A 197 -19.27 13.88 7.53
N TRP A 198 -19.47 12.72 8.13
CA TRP A 198 -18.40 11.75 8.39
C TRP A 198 -17.91 11.09 7.10
N ARG A 199 -16.59 11.07 6.89
CA ARG A 199 -15.99 10.23 5.85
C ARG A 199 -16.06 8.77 6.27
N ASN A 200 -16.23 7.86 5.31
CA ASN A 200 -15.99 6.45 5.58
C ASN A 200 -14.48 6.25 5.72
N THR A 201 -14.00 6.02 6.96
CA THR A 201 -12.59 5.72 7.23
C THR A 201 -12.38 4.29 7.70
N ALA A 202 -13.45 3.50 7.83
CA ALA A 202 -13.43 2.10 8.27
C ALA A 202 -12.62 1.91 9.57
N ILE A 203 -11.52 1.17 9.50
CA ILE A 203 -10.59 0.92 10.61
C ILE A 203 -9.35 1.81 10.58
N PHE A 204 -9.27 2.74 9.63
CA PHE A 204 -8.09 3.56 9.35
C PHE A 204 -8.16 4.91 10.05
N VAL A 205 -6.99 5.49 10.32
CA VAL A 205 -6.88 6.78 11.01
C VAL A 205 -7.48 7.94 10.20
N GLU A 206 -7.49 7.85 8.86
CA GLU A 206 -8.09 8.87 7.98
C GLU A 206 -8.55 8.31 6.61
N GLY A 207 -9.34 9.10 5.88
CA GLY A 207 -9.88 8.73 4.57
C GLY A 207 -8.82 8.37 3.51
N PRO A 208 -7.69 9.11 3.39
CA PRO A 208 -6.59 8.73 2.50
C PRO A 208 -6.00 7.33 2.78
N MET A 209 -5.88 6.91 4.05
CA MET A 209 -5.34 5.59 4.42
C MET A 209 -6.31 4.45 4.05
N MET A 210 -7.61 4.66 4.24
CA MET A 210 -8.62 3.72 3.71
C MET A 210 -8.54 3.65 2.18
N SER A 211 -8.48 4.80 1.51
CA SER A 211 -8.40 4.87 0.05
C SER A 211 -7.16 4.16 -0.48
N LEU A 212 -6.00 4.30 0.16
CA LEU A 212 -4.76 3.62 -0.20
C LEU A 212 -4.95 2.10 -0.31
N THR A 213 -5.49 1.47 0.74
CA THR A 213 -5.64 0.00 0.78
C THR A 213 -6.70 -0.51 -0.20
N LEU A 214 -7.76 0.26 -0.45
CA LEU A 214 -8.76 -0.03 -1.48
C LEU A 214 -8.17 0.07 -2.90
N ILE A 215 -7.34 1.08 -3.16
CA ILE A 215 -6.64 1.24 -4.44
C ILE A 215 -5.68 0.08 -4.67
N ILE A 216 -4.94 -0.36 -3.64
CA ILE A 216 -4.09 -1.56 -3.72
C ILE A 216 -4.95 -2.77 -4.12
N ALA A 217 -6.10 -2.98 -3.48
CA ALA A 217 -6.99 -4.10 -3.81
C ALA A 217 -7.49 -4.05 -5.27
N ILE A 218 -7.96 -2.89 -5.75
CA ILE A 218 -8.41 -2.73 -7.15
C ILE A 218 -7.24 -2.91 -8.13
N THR A 219 -6.05 -2.43 -7.78
CA THR A 219 -4.85 -2.59 -8.60
C THR A 219 -4.45 -4.06 -8.73
N LEU A 220 -4.54 -4.83 -7.66
CA LEU A 220 -4.32 -6.29 -7.69
C LEU A 220 -5.38 -7.00 -8.54
N ILE A 221 -6.66 -6.63 -8.41
CA ILE A 221 -7.73 -7.15 -9.27
C ILE A 221 -7.43 -6.87 -10.74
N TYR A 222 -7.01 -5.65 -11.08
CA TYR A 222 -6.66 -5.27 -12.45
C TYR A 222 -5.42 -6.02 -12.97
N TYR A 223 -4.38 -6.16 -12.16
CA TYR A 223 -3.15 -6.84 -12.59
C TYR A 223 -3.41 -8.32 -12.90
N PHE A 224 -4.21 -8.99 -12.05
CA PHE A 224 -4.50 -10.42 -12.15
C PHE A 224 -5.87 -10.74 -12.79
N ASP A 225 -6.52 -9.80 -13.49
CA ASP A 225 -7.87 -9.99 -14.06
C ASP A 225 -7.97 -11.14 -15.09
N ASP A 226 -6.87 -11.47 -15.78
CA ASP A 226 -6.78 -12.60 -16.72
C ASP A 226 -6.85 -13.98 -16.01
N ILE A 227 -6.58 -14.01 -14.69
CA ILE A 227 -6.48 -15.25 -13.90
C ILE A 227 -7.57 -15.30 -12.85
N TRP A 228 -7.92 -14.16 -12.27
CA TRP A 228 -8.90 -14.06 -11.20
C TRP A 228 -10.26 -13.67 -11.74
N HIS A 229 -11.20 -14.60 -11.67
CA HIS A 229 -12.62 -14.32 -11.89
C HIS A 229 -13.26 -13.74 -10.63
N ILE A 230 -12.91 -12.49 -10.30
CA ILE A 230 -13.52 -11.75 -9.18
C ILE A 230 -14.93 -11.30 -9.57
N ALA A 231 -15.93 -11.69 -8.77
CA ALA A 231 -17.32 -11.31 -8.95
C ALA A 231 -17.52 -9.79 -9.01
N THR A 232 -18.40 -9.34 -9.90
CA THR A 232 -18.64 -7.90 -10.17
C THR A 232 -19.06 -7.12 -8.92
N TRP A 233 -19.86 -7.72 -8.04
CA TRP A 233 -20.30 -7.07 -6.80
C TRP A 233 -19.14 -6.71 -5.87
N LYS A 234 -18.08 -7.53 -5.82
CA LYS A 234 -16.88 -7.24 -5.03
C LYS A 234 -16.16 -5.99 -5.54
N LYS A 235 -16.07 -5.84 -6.87
CA LYS A 235 -15.47 -4.66 -7.52
C LYS A 235 -16.31 -3.41 -7.23
N PHE A 236 -17.64 -3.55 -7.27
CA PHE A 236 -18.57 -2.46 -6.96
C PHE A 236 -18.44 -2.01 -5.50
N ILE A 237 -18.40 -2.95 -4.54
CA ILE A 237 -18.24 -2.62 -3.12
C ILE A 237 -16.92 -1.87 -2.86
N LEU A 238 -15.80 -2.33 -3.43
CA LEU A 238 -14.51 -1.63 -3.29
C LEU A 238 -14.56 -0.22 -3.91
N ALA A 239 -15.16 -0.09 -5.10
CA ALA A 239 -15.30 1.22 -5.76
C ALA A 239 -16.20 2.16 -4.95
N PHE A 240 -17.32 1.66 -4.42
CA PHE A 240 -18.22 2.45 -3.59
C PHE A 240 -17.57 2.87 -2.28
N ALA A 241 -16.80 1.98 -1.65
CA ALA A 241 -15.99 2.30 -0.48
C ALA A 241 -14.98 3.44 -0.77
N ILE A 242 -14.31 3.44 -1.93
CA ILE A 242 -13.42 4.54 -2.35
C ILE A 242 -14.21 5.85 -2.48
N ILE A 243 -15.40 5.82 -3.08
CA ILE A 243 -16.24 7.01 -3.23
C ILE A 243 -16.60 7.57 -1.85
N THR A 244 -17.05 6.72 -0.92
CA THR A 244 -17.45 7.13 0.44
C THR A 244 -16.28 7.52 1.34
N SER A 245 -15.03 7.27 0.94
CA SER A 245 -13.86 7.70 1.71
C SER A 245 -13.50 9.17 1.49
N PHE A 246 -14.12 9.84 0.51
CA PHE A 246 -13.88 11.23 0.14
C PHE A 246 -12.39 11.57 -0.05
N SER A 247 -11.64 10.61 -0.62
CA SER A 247 -10.24 10.77 -0.96
C SER A 247 -10.10 11.21 -2.42
N VAL A 248 -9.57 12.42 -2.62
CA VAL A 248 -9.29 12.95 -3.95
C VAL A 248 -8.37 12.01 -4.74
N THR A 249 -7.28 11.51 -4.12
CA THR A 249 -6.38 10.53 -4.73
C THR A 249 -7.13 9.25 -5.14
N GLY A 250 -8.07 8.81 -4.30
CA GLY A 250 -8.96 7.67 -4.59
C GLY A 250 -9.80 7.89 -5.84
N TYR A 251 -10.39 9.06 -5.99
CA TYR A 251 -11.24 9.39 -7.13
C TYR A 251 -10.42 9.42 -8.42
N PHE A 252 -9.25 10.07 -8.41
CA PHE A 252 -8.34 10.12 -9.55
C PHE A 252 -7.93 8.72 -10.03
N ILE A 253 -7.52 7.84 -9.11
CA ILE A 253 -7.05 6.50 -9.49
C ILE A 253 -8.20 5.60 -9.92
N LEU A 254 -9.35 5.65 -9.22
CA LEU A 254 -10.55 4.91 -9.63
C LEU A 254 -11.01 5.33 -11.03
N TRP A 255 -11.02 6.65 -11.28
CA TRP A 255 -11.29 7.20 -12.60
C TRP A 255 -10.29 6.72 -13.65
N GLY A 256 -9.00 6.71 -13.34
CA GLY A 256 -7.96 6.15 -14.20
C GLY A 256 -8.25 4.70 -14.61
N PHE A 257 -8.70 3.84 -13.68
CA PHE A 257 -9.10 2.48 -14.00
C PHE A 257 -10.35 2.41 -14.91
N VAL A 258 -11.33 3.29 -14.71
CA VAL A 258 -12.51 3.40 -15.59
C VAL A 258 -12.07 3.79 -17.00
N VAL A 259 -11.24 4.82 -17.15
CA VAL A 259 -10.68 5.27 -18.44
C VAL A 259 -9.88 4.15 -19.11
N LEU A 260 -9.00 3.46 -18.39
CA LEU A 260 -8.23 2.32 -18.92
C LEU A 260 -9.14 1.21 -19.45
N LYS A 261 -10.21 0.88 -18.73
CA LYS A 261 -11.20 -0.13 -19.15
C LYS A 261 -11.95 0.30 -20.41
N LEU A 262 -12.39 1.56 -20.46
CA LEU A 262 -13.13 2.11 -21.60
C LEU A 262 -12.25 2.26 -22.85
N TYR A 263 -10.99 2.69 -22.71
CA TYR A 263 -10.03 2.82 -23.81
C TYR A 263 -9.80 1.51 -24.56
N ARG A 264 -9.79 0.39 -23.82
CA ARG A 264 -9.67 -0.97 -24.37
C ARG A 264 -10.93 -1.41 -25.13
N SER A 265 -12.09 -0.81 -24.86
CA SER A 265 -13.31 -1.09 -25.60
C SER A 265 -13.39 -0.26 -26.89
N LYS A 266 -13.36 -0.93 -28.04
CA LYS A 266 -13.51 -0.28 -29.36
C LYS A 266 -14.80 0.55 -29.47
N LYS A 267 -15.88 0.10 -28.81
CA LYS A 267 -17.21 0.75 -28.84
C LYS A 267 -17.24 2.09 -28.08
N PHE A 268 -16.47 2.22 -27.01
CA PHE A 268 -16.52 3.39 -26.12
C PHE A 268 -15.33 4.34 -26.29
N ARG A 269 -14.34 3.98 -27.10
CA ARG A 269 -13.12 4.78 -27.32
C ARG A 269 -13.43 6.20 -27.84
N ALA A 270 -14.37 6.35 -28.77
CA ALA A 270 -14.76 7.66 -29.31
C ALA A 270 -15.49 8.51 -28.27
N ILE A 271 -16.44 7.92 -27.52
CA ILE A 271 -17.15 8.56 -26.40
C ILE A 271 -16.16 9.02 -25.32
N MET A 272 -15.12 8.24 -25.08
CA MET A 272 -14.10 8.56 -24.08
C MET A 272 -13.25 9.78 -24.46
N ILE A 273 -12.83 9.87 -25.72
CA ILE A 273 -12.00 10.99 -26.21
C ILE A 273 -12.81 12.31 -26.24
N VAL A 274 -14.09 12.23 -26.63
CA VAL A 274 -14.91 13.43 -26.88
C VAL A 274 -15.62 13.94 -25.63
N MET A 275 -16.06 13.07 -24.71
CA MET A 275 -16.85 13.48 -23.53
C MET A 275 -16.13 13.24 -22.20
N LEU A 276 -15.53 12.06 -22.01
CA LEU A 276 -14.97 11.72 -20.70
C LEU A 276 -13.70 12.51 -20.41
N ILE A 277 -12.76 12.66 -21.34
CA ILE A 277 -11.51 13.42 -21.08
C ILE A 277 -11.80 14.89 -20.70
N PRO A 278 -12.60 15.67 -21.46
CA PRO A 278 -12.92 17.05 -21.07
C PRO A 278 -13.68 17.14 -19.74
N LEU A 279 -14.65 16.26 -19.49
CA LEU A 279 -15.40 16.22 -18.23
C LEU A 279 -14.49 15.83 -17.05
N SER A 280 -13.51 14.95 -17.29
CA SER A 280 -12.47 14.61 -16.31
C SER A 280 -11.66 15.84 -15.98
N LEU A 281 -11.12 16.52 -16.99
CA LEU A 281 -10.28 17.70 -16.79
C LEU A 281 -11.04 18.82 -16.07
N TYR A 282 -12.31 19.00 -16.39
CA TYR A 282 -13.19 19.94 -15.70
C TYR A 282 -13.45 19.51 -14.25
N ALA A 283 -13.82 18.25 -13.99
CA ALA A 283 -14.03 17.74 -12.64
C ALA A 283 -12.74 17.82 -11.80
N ILE A 284 -11.59 17.58 -12.42
CA ILE A 284 -10.26 17.70 -11.82
C ILE A 284 -9.97 19.16 -11.46
N GLN A 285 -10.24 20.09 -12.37
CA GLN A 285 -10.10 21.53 -12.12
C GLN A 285 -10.98 21.97 -10.95
N VAL A 286 -12.27 21.62 -10.99
CA VAL A 286 -13.23 21.92 -9.91
C VAL A 286 -12.77 21.32 -8.58
N MET A 287 -12.30 20.07 -8.58
CA MET A 287 -11.75 19.43 -7.38
C MET A 287 -10.46 20.08 -6.89
N MET A 288 -9.60 20.57 -7.79
CA MET A 288 -8.38 21.29 -7.43
C MET A 288 -8.72 22.65 -6.83
N ASP A 289 -9.63 23.40 -7.44
CA ASP A 289 -10.07 24.71 -6.95
C ASP A 289 -10.72 24.59 -5.56
N MET A 290 -11.56 23.57 -5.36
CA MET A 290 -12.15 23.26 -4.05
C MET A 290 -11.13 22.77 -3.03
N LYS A 291 -10.07 22.07 -3.45
CA LYS A 291 -9.05 21.56 -2.52
C LYS A 291 -8.10 22.68 -2.13
N GLN A 292 -7.73 23.55 -3.06
CA GLN A 292 -6.85 24.71 -2.86
C GLN A 292 -7.40 25.68 -1.80
N SER A 293 -8.72 25.81 -1.68
CA SER A 293 -9.36 26.62 -0.65
C SER A 293 -9.38 25.97 0.74
N THR A 294 -8.92 24.72 0.90
CA THR A 294 -8.88 24.04 2.21
C THR A 294 -7.52 24.13 2.88
N GLY A 295 -7.51 24.26 4.21
CA GLY A 295 -6.26 24.16 4.99
C GLY A 295 -5.51 22.85 4.77
N SER A 296 -6.21 21.73 4.50
CA SER A 296 -5.58 20.43 4.26
C SER A 296 -4.74 20.34 2.97
N TYR A 297 -4.92 21.27 2.04
CA TYR A 297 -4.12 21.36 0.82
C TYR A 297 -2.86 22.18 1.03
N SER A 298 -2.99 23.37 1.62
CA SER A 298 -1.85 24.25 1.91
C SER A 298 -0.83 23.56 2.82
N LEU A 299 -1.29 22.79 3.80
CA LEU A 299 -0.41 21.99 4.66
C LEU A 299 0.36 20.91 3.88
N ARG A 300 -0.26 20.28 2.88
CA ARG A 300 0.42 19.27 2.04
C ARG A 300 1.42 19.90 1.07
N GLU A 301 1.08 21.06 0.52
CA GLU A 301 2.00 21.83 -0.32
C GLU A 301 3.24 22.25 0.48
N ASP A 302 3.04 22.74 1.70
CA ASP A 302 4.12 23.05 2.64
C ASP A 302 4.94 21.80 2.99
N ASP A 303 4.31 20.65 3.27
CA ASP A 303 5.02 19.39 3.52
C ASP A 303 5.96 19.00 2.37
N TYR A 304 5.55 19.19 1.10
CA TYR A 304 6.43 18.93 -0.05
C TYR A 304 7.61 19.91 -0.07
N TYR A 305 7.36 21.19 0.15
CA TYR A 305 8.39 22.22 0.18
C TYR A 305 9.40 21.95 1.32
N VAL A 306 8.91 21.82 2.55
CA VAL A 306 9.69 21.52 3.77
C VAL A 306 10.48 20.24 3.58
N GLY A 307 9.83 19.17 3.10
CA GLY A 307 10.48 17.89 2.84
C GLY A 307 11.62 18.01 1.84
N PHE A 308 11.41 18.74 0.75
CA PHE A 308 12.41 18.95 -0.28
C PHE A 308 13.61 19.76 0.23
N ILE A 309 13.38 20.91 0.87
CA ILE A 309 14.48 21.76 1.37
C ILE A 309 15.25 21.06 2.50
N THR A 310 14.56 20.31 3.36
CA THR A 310 15.21 19.53 4.44
C THR A 310 16.10 18.45 3.84
N TRP A 311 15.59 17.69 2.85
CA TRP A 311 16.38 16.67 2.17
C TRP A 311 17.62 17.24 1.45
N LEU A 312 17.49 18.39 0.78
CA LEU A 312 18.61 19.02 0.07
C LEU A 312 19.78 19.38 0.99
N GLN A 313 19.54 19.57 2.28
CA GLN A 313 20.60 19.85 3.26
C GLN A 313 21.45 18.61 3.59
N ASN A 314 20.88 17.39 3.46
CA ASN A 314 21.64 16.13 3.57
C ASN A 314 21.13 15.07 2.57
N PRO A 315 21.51 15.17 1.28
CA PRO A 315 20.86 14.40 0.23
C PRO A 315 21.15 12.89 0.26
N ILE A 316 22.32 12.50 0.76
CA ILE A 316 22.79 11.11 0.69
C ILE A 316 22.20 10.27 1.81
N PHE A 317 22.35 10.75 3.05
CA PHE A 317 21.98 10.00 4.26
C PHE A 317 20.73 10.53 4.97
N GLY A 318 20.22 11.70 4.57
CA GLY A 318 19.12 12.34 5.28
C GLY A 318 19.53 12.80 6.68
N TRP A 319 18.54 13.18 7.47
CA TRP A 319 18.69 13.75 8.81
C TRP A 319 18.47 12.76 9.95
N GLY A 320 18.23 11.50 9.61
CA GLY A 320 18.04 10.43 10.56
C GLY A 320 16.63 9.87 10.56
N PHE A 321 16.52 8.57 10.77
CA PHE A 321 15.27 7.84 10.91
C PHE A 321 14.44 8.46 12.03
N ASN A 322 13.16 8.69 11.76
CA ASN A 322 12.21 9.36 12.66
C ASN A 322 12.72 10.65 13.34
N ASN A 323 13.71 11.35 12.77
CA ASN A 323 14.16 12.64 13.29
C ASN A 323 13.20 13.75 12.85
N TRP A 324 12.17 14.00 13.67
CA TRP A 324 11.15 15.00 13.39
C TRP A 324 11.68 16.44 13.54
N GLU A 325 12.71 16.65 14.38
CA GLU A 325 13.26 17.97 14.67
C GLU A 325 13.84 18.64 13.41
N ALA A 326 14.49 17.87 12.54
CA ALA A 326 15.05 18.38 11.29
C ALA A 326 13.97 18.87 10.31
N LEU A 327 12.80 18.22 10.29
CA LEU A 327 11.64 18.68 9.53
C LEU A 327 11.01 19.91 10.18
N GLN A 328 10.79 19.88 11.49
CA GLN A 328 10.21 20.98 12.26
C GLN A 328 11.01 22.28 12.15
N ALA A 329 12.34 22.21 12.07
CA ALA A 329 13.21 23.37 11.91
C ALA A 329 12.90 24.17 10.62
N ASN A 330 12.35 23.51 9.60
CA ASN A 330 11.97 24.11 8.33
C ASN A 330 10.45 24.41 8.24
N MET A 331 9.63 23.95 9.20
CA MET A 331 8.19 24.21 9.27
C MET A 331 7.89 25.58 9.88
N LYS A 332 7.11 26.42 9.20
CA LYS A 332 6.72 27.73 9.72
C LYS A 332 5.39 27.64 10.47
N GLY A 333 5.44 27.71 11.81
CA GLY A 333 4.25 27.88 12.65
C GLY A 333 3.37 26.64 12.85
N ARG A 334 3.86 25.43 12.52
CA ARG A 334 3.08 24.16 12.59
C ARG A 334 3.87 22.94 13.09
N ALA A 335 4.72 23.09 14.10
CA ALA A 335 5.68 22.05 14.52
C ALA A 335 5.06 20.66 14.80
N ASN A 336 3.77 20.54 15.13
CA ASN A 336 3.16 19.27 15.58
C ASN A 336 2.15 18.64 14.61
N ASP A 337 2.08 19.07 13.36
CA ASP A 337 0.98 18.67 12.46
C ASP A 337 1.24 17.41 11.61
N GLY A 338 2.30 16.65 11.91
CA GLY A 338 2.67 15.44 11.16
C GLY A 338 3.10 15.70 9.71
N PHE A 339 3.27 14.62 8.93
CA PHE A 339 3.70 14.66 7.52
C PHE A 339 2.76 13.85 6.63
N SER A 340 2.55 14.29 5.40
CA SER A 340 1.52 13.72 4.53
C SER A 340 2.00 12.75 3.45
N ASN A 341 3.30 12.69 3.13
CA ASN A 341 3.79 11.93 1.98
C ASN A 341 4.98 10.99 2.30
N SER A 342 5.00 9.82 1.66
CA SER A 342 6.06 8.84 1.85
C SER A 342 7.38 9.25 1.20
N ILE A 343 7.34 9.90 0.02
CA ILE A 343 8.56 10.24 -0.72
C ILE A 343 9.52 11.11 0.10
N PHE A 344 9.06 12.25 0.61
CA PHE A 344 9.93 13.10 1.41
C PHE A 344 10.13 12.56 2.81
N SER A 345 9.18 11.80 3.39
CA SER A 345 9.47 11.12 4.66
C SER A 345 10.65 10.15 4.55
N VAL A 346 10.77 9.42 3.44
CA VAL A 346 11.91 8.52 3.21
C VAL A 346 13.20 9.30 2.92
N LEU A 347 13.11 10.30 2.03
CA LEU A 347 14.28 11.10 1.62
C LEU A 347 14.85 11.93 2.77
N THR A 348 14.01 12.53 3.62
CA THR A 348 14.50 13.30 4.77
C THR A 348 15.05 12.40 5.86
N GLN A 349 14.52 11.19 6.04
CA GLN A 349 15.01 10.28 7.08
C GLN A 349 16.32 9.59 6.72
N GLY A 350 16.43 9.04 5.51
CA GLY A 350 17.58 8.22 5.12
C GLY A 350 18.21 8.59 3.77
N GLY A 351 17.86 9.76 3.24
CA GLY A 351 18.42 10.29 2.00
C GLY A 351 18.06 9.47 0.77
N ILE A 352 18.81 9.70 -0.30
CA ILE A 352 18.68 8.93 -1.54
C ILE A 352 19.00 7.45 -1.29
N LEU A 353 19.88 7.13 -0.33
CA LEU A 353 20.17 5.76 0.03
C LEU A 353 18.89 5.06 0.45
N MET A 354 18.15 5.55 1.44
CA MET A 354 16.86 4.93 1.82
C MET A 354 15.81 5.02 0.70
N GLY A 355 15.82 6.09 -0.09
CA GLY A 355 14.96 6.26 -1.27
C GLY A 355 15.11 5.17 -2.32
N LEU A 356 16.34 4.69 -2.57
CA LEU A 356 16.62 3.64 -3.56
C LEU A 356 15.88 2.34 -3.28
N MET A 357 15.56 2.02 -2.02
CA MET A 357 14.73 0.84 -1.67
C MET A 357 13.36 0.87 -2.34
N TYR A 358 12.80 2.06 -2.54
CA TYR A 358 11.48 2.27 -3.13
C TYR A 358 11.59 2.55 -4.63
N PHE A 359 12.61 3.30 -5.06
CA PHE A 359 12.78 3.68 -6.46
C PHE A 359 13.23 2.50 -7.35
N ILE A 360 14.10 1.61 -6.86
CA ILE A 360 14.59 0.48 -7.67
C ILE A 360 13.45 -0.42 -8.18
N PRO A 361 12.52 -0.91 -7.34
CA PRO A 361 11.38 -1.69 -7.81
C PRO A 361 10.52 -0.95 -8.85
N ILE A 362 10.27 0.36 -8.64
CA ILE A 362 9.49 1.19 -9.57
C ILE A 362 10.19 1.27 -10.94
N LEU A 363 11.48 1.57 -10.95
CA LEU A 363 12.29 1.70 -12.18
C LEU A 363 12.35 0.38 -12.95
N ILE A 364 12.55 -0.75 -12.26
CA ILE A 364 12.52 -2.08 -12.87
C ILE A 364 11.13 -2.36 -13.47
N GLY A 365 10.06 -2.03 -12.76
CA GLY A 365 8.70 -2.31 -13.23
C GLY A 365 8.26 -1.43 -14.40
N ILE A 366 8.65 -0.15 -14.44
CA ILE A 366 8.37 0.77 -15.56
C ILE A 366 9.11 0.32 -16.83
N THR A 367 10.34 -0.19 -16.68
CA THR A 367 11.14 -0.70 -17.80
C THR A 367 10.75 -2.12 -18.22
N SER A 368 9.94 -2.81 -17.42
CA SER A 368 9.31 -4.05 -17.85
C SER A 368 8.32 -3.72 -18.97
N LYS A 369 8.48 -4.34 -20.16
CA LYS A 369 7.62 -4.10 -21.33
C LYS A 369 6.15 -4.52 -21.14
N GLU A 370 5.72 -4.81 -19.89
CA GLU A 370 4.40 -5.26 -19.51
C GLU A 370 3.53 -4.07 -19.05
N PHE A 371 2.52 -3.73 -19.86
CA PHE A 371 1.65 -2.58 -19.59
C PHE A 371 0.94 -2.64 -18.23
N LYS A 372 0.51 -3.82 -17.78
CA LYS A 372 -0.14 -3.97 -16.46
C LYS A 372 0.81 -3.63 -15.32
N ARG A 373 2.08 -4.01 -15.44
CA ARG A 373 3.11 -3.71 -14.45
C ARG A 373 3.48 -2.24 -14.45
N PHE A 374 3.57 -1.63 -15.63
CA PHE A 374 3.70 -0.19 -15.76
C PHE A 374 2.58 0.54 -15.00
N VAL A 375 1.31 0.12 -15.17
CA VAL A 375 0.18 0.70 -14.42
C VAL A 375 0.33 0.52 -12.91
N VAL A 376 0.76 -0.66 -12.43
CA VAL A 376 1.05 -0.89 -10.99
C VAL A 376 2.10 0.10 -10.49
N CYS A 377 3.19 0.31 -11.23
CA CYS A 377 4.24 1.25 -10.85
C CYS A 377 3.75 2.69 -10.79
N ILE A 378 2.95 3.13 -11.77
CA ILE A 378 2.39 4.50 -11.79
C ILE A 378 1.43 4.70 -10.61
N VAL A 379 0.53 3.74 -10.37
CA VAL A 379 -0.39 3.80 -9.22
C VAL A 379 0.39 3.84 -7.92
N TYR A 380 1.37 2.96 -7.74
CA TYR A 380 2.22 2.97 -6.55
C TYR A 380 2.99 4.29 -6.38
N ALA A 381 3.55 4.84 -7.46
CA ALA A 381 4.27 6.12 -7.41
C ALA A 381 3.34 7.26 -6.97
N ILE A 382 2.11 7.33 -7.51
CA ILE A 382 1.12 8.32 -7.08
C ILE A 382 0.81 8.17 -5.58
N LEU A 383 0.60 6.94 -5.10
CA LEU A 383 0.33 6.67 -3.68
C LEU A 383 1.54 7.07 -2.82
N PHE A 384 2.76 6.69 -3.22
CA PHE A 384 4.01 7.00 -2.51
C PHE A 384 4.28 8.50 -2.44
N ILE A 385 3.93 9.24 -3.48
CA ILE A 385 4.05 10.70 -3.49
C ILE A 385 2.96 11.35 -2.63
N SER A 386 1.75 10.79 -2.54
CA SER A 386 0.60 11.50 -1.96
C SER A 386 0.16 11.06 -0.57
N ILE A 387 0.61 9.91 -0.09
CA ILE A 387 0.15 9.27 1.16
C ILE A 387 1.35 8.75 1.94
N ILE A 388 1.30 8.84 3.27
CA ILE A 388 2.33 8.34 4.19
C ILE A 388 2.09 6.87 4.60
N PHE A 389 2.82 5.93 3.99
CA PHE A 389 2.72 4.49 4.24
C PHE A 389 4.04 3.74 4.00
N GLN A 390 5.17 4.45 3.96
CA GLN A 390 6.51 3.91 3.71
C GLN A 390 6.89 2.78 4.69
N THR A 391 6.37 2.79 5.91
CA THR A 391 6.68 1.77 6.93
C THR A 391 5.80 0.52 6.86
N ALA A 392 4.80 0.49 5.97
CA ALA A 392 3.88 -0.64 5.85
C ALA A 392 4.52 -1.82 5.11
N TYR A 393 4.42 -3.03 5.67
CA TYR A 393 5.01 -4.25 5.09
C TYR A 393 4.44 -4.61 3.71
N VAL A 394 3.24 -4.12 3.36
CA VAL A 394 2.64 -4.34 2.03
C VAL A 394 3.54 -3.84 0.90
N ASN A 395 4.39 -2.84 1.16
CA ASN A 395 5.35 -2.31 0.19
C ASN A 395 6.26 -3.40 -0.37
N PHE A 396 6.78 -4.28 0.48
CA PHE A 396 7.70 -5.34 0.06
C PHE A 396 7.05 -6.37 -0.87
N PHE A 397 5.76 -6.65 -0.67
CA PHE A 397 4.98 -7.51 -1.58
C PHE A 397 4.72 -6.81 -2.92
N LEU A 398 4.42 -5.50 -2.90
CA LEU A 398 4.26 -4.71 -4.12
C LEU A 398 5.59 -4.56 -4.88
N PHE A 399 6.73 -4.48 -4.21
CA PHE A 399 8.05 -4.48 -4.86
C PHE A 399 8.28 -5.78 -5.65
N CYS A 400 7.93 -6.92 -5.07
CA CYS A 400 8.01 -8.21 -5.77
C CYS A 400 7.08 -8.27 -6.99
N LEU A 401 5.91 -7.60 -6.93
CA LEU A 401 5.01 -7.44 -8.08
C LEU A 401 5.63 -6.60 -9.20
N MET A 402 6.38 -5.56 -8.85
CA MET A 402 7.05 -4.68 -9.82
C MET A 402 8.31 -5.31 -10.44
N ILE A 403 8.86 -6.38 -9.86
CA ILE A 403 10.10 -7.02 -10.33
C ILE A 403 9.78 -8.33 -11.08
N PRO A 404 10.02 -8.42 -12.41
CA PRO A 404 9.69 -9.60 -13.23
C PRO A 404 10.31 -10.91 -12.77
N TYR A 405 11.44 -10.84 -12.08
CA TYR A 405 12.11 -12.01 -11.50
C TYR A 405 11.23 -12.75 -10.47
N PHE A 406 10.49 -12.03 -9.64
CA PHE A 406 9.66 -12.62 -8.57
C PHE A 406 8.28 -13.00 -9.08
N ILE A 407 7.64 -12.10 -9.83
CA ILE A 407 6.31 -12.33 -10.41
C ILE A 407 6.42 -12.14 -11.92
N PRO A 408 6.57 -13.22 -12.70
CA PRO A 408 6.58 -13.13 -14.16
C PRO A 408 5.20 -12.74 -14.69
N SER A 409 5.17 -12.17 -15.91
CA SER A 409 3.92 -11.81 -16.58
C SER A 409 3.03 -13.04 -16.79
N PRO A 410 1.70 -12.94 -16.60
CA PRO A 410 0.74 -14.01 -16.88
C PRO A 410 0.86 -14.60 -18.30
N GLN A 411 1.40 -13.84 -19.26
CA GLN A 411 1.43 -14.21 -20.68
C GLN A 411 2.43 -15.34 -21.04
N LYS A 412 3.21 -15.86 -20.08
CA LYS A 412 4.10 -17.01 -20.31
C LYS A 412 3.50 -18.38 -19.93
N ILE A 413 2.22 -18.45 -19.58
CA ILE A 413 1.48 -19.72 -19.43
C ILE A 413 0.60 -19.92 -20.67
N LYS A 414 1.23 -19.93 -21.84
CA LYS A 414 0.68 -20.60 -23.02
C LYS A 414 1.68 -21.69 -23.35
N GLY A 415 1.29 -22.92 -23.07
CA GLY A 415 1.96 -24.10 -23.59
C GLY A 415 1.88 -24.15 -25.10
#